data_AF-A0A496RP56-F1
#
_entry.id   AF-A0A496RP56-F1
#
_cell.length_a   1.000
_cell.length_b   1.000
_cell.length_c   1.000
_cell.angle_alpha   90.00
_cell.angle_beta   90.00
_cell.angle_gamma   90.00
#
_symmetry.space_group_name_H-M   'P 1'
#
loop_
_entity.id
_entity.type
_entity.pdbx_description
1 polymer ?
#
loop_
_entity_poly.entity_id
_entity_poly.type
_entity_poly.pdbx_seq_one_letter_code
_entity_poly.pdbx_strand_id
1 'polypeptide(L)'
;MNSQESSSYEEKRKYPRKRCITPVEYIILLEPKGSGLIKNISEGGLGLLIDKYLPPQTIIKVKFTLPEDEQAEPIETVGKIVWCRETENGYLAGLQFLT
;
A
#
# COMPACT_ATOMS: atom_id res chain seq x y z
N MET A 1 -36.16 -49.41 -0.60
CA MET A 1 -35.91 -48.22 0.25
C MET A 1 -34.40 -48.01 0.32
N ASN A 2 -33.88 -47.00 -0.39
CA ASN A 2 -32.83 -46.17 0.17
C ASN A 2 -32.84 -44.81 -0.53
N SER A 3 -33.14 -43.83 0.29
CA SER A 3 -33.06 -42.39 0.14
C SER A 3 -31.66 -41.92 -0.29
N GLN A 4 -31.61 -40.96 -1.21
CA GLN A 4 -30.55 -39.95 -1.20
C GLN A 4 -31.16 -38.58 -1.49
N GLU A 5 -31.24 -37.83 -0.42
CA GLU A 5 -31.67 -36.46 -0.27
C GLU A 5 -30.52 -35.49 -0.63
N SER A 6 -30.88 -34.25 -0.92
CA SER A 6 -30.05 -33.03 -0.80
C SER A 6 -29.03 -32.76 -1.91
N SER A 7 -28.82 -31.53 -2.37
CA SER A 7 -29.00 -30.24 -1.72
C SER A 7 -29.21 -29.15 -2.81
N SER A 8 -30.24 -28.31 -2.69
CA SER A 8 -30.50 -27.19 -3.61
C SER A 8 -29.64 -25.99 -3.24
N TYR A 9 -28.45 -25.89 -3.84
CA TYR A 9 -27.59 -24.73 -3.67
C TYR A 9 -28.05 -23.59 -4.59
N GLU A 10 -28.53 -22.50 -4.00
CA GLU A 10 -28.86 -21.27 -4.74
C GLU A 10 -27.60 -20.49 -5.14
N GLU A 11 -27.54 -20.04 -6.39
CA GLU A 11 -26.45 -19.22 -6.94
C GLU A 11 -26.49 -17.80 -6.36
N LYS A 12 -25.41 -17.37 -5.71
CA LYS A 12 -25.30 -16.07 -5.02
C LYS A 12 -24.50 -15.03 -5.79
N ARG A 13 -23.86 -15.39 -6.90
CA ARG A 13 -23.04 -14.46 -7.69
C ARG A 13 -23.94 -13.50 -8.47
N LYS A 14 -23.66 -12.21 -8.36
CA LYS A 14 -24.30 -11.18 -9.19
C LYS A 14 -24.03 -11.38 -10.69
N TYR A 15 -22.89 -12.01 -11.03
CA TYR A 15 -22.47 -12.23 -12.43
C TYR A 15 -21.93 -13.65 -12.67
N PRO A 16 -22.28 -14.28 -13.80
CA PRO A 16 -21.79 -15.59 -14.18
C PRO A 16 -20.32 -15.56 -14.62
N ARG A 17 -19.55 -16.61 -14.31
CA ARG A 17 -18.14 -16.75 -14.70
C ARG A 17 -17.99 -17.57 -15.98
N LYS A 18 -16.97 -17.27 -16.77
CA LYS A 18 -16.60 -18.04 -17.98
C LYS A 18 -15.26 -18.76 -17.77
N ARG A 19 -15.16 -19.99 -18.26
CA ARG A 19 -13.90 -20.74 -18.28
C ARG A 19 -12.92 -20.08 -19.26
N CYS A 20 -11.73 -19.74 -18.78
CA CYS A 20 -10.66 -19.13 -19.57
C CYS A 20 -9.30 -19.65 -19.06
N ILE A 21 -8.42 -20.04 -19.99
CA ILE A 21 -7.04 -20.42 -19.68
C ILE A 21 -6.15 -19.61 -20.63
N THR A 22 -5.42 -18.66 -20.06
CA THR A 22 -4.52 -17.76 -20.78
C THR A 22 -3.36 -17.36 -19.86
N PRO A 23 -2.15 -17.06 -20.35
CA PRO A 23 -1.05 -16.57 -19.53
C PRO A 23 -1.42 -15.29 -18.77
N VAL A 24 -0.91 -15.15 -17.56
CA VAL A 24 -1.07 -13.97 -16.71
C VAL A 24 0.22 -13.71 -15.94
N GLU A 25 0.58 -12.44 -15.78
CA GLU A 25 1.71 -11.97 -14.99
C GLU A 25 1.18 -11.11 -13.82
N TYR A 26 1.84 -11.13 -12.66
CA TYR A 26 1.42 -10.37 -11.47
C TYR A 26 2.59 -10.02 -10.52
N ILE A 27 2.34 -9.07 -9.59
CA ILE A 27 3.28 -8.64 -8.53
C ILE A 27 2.57 -8.48 -7.16
N ILE A 28 3.34 -8.33 -6.06
CA ILE A 28 2.89 -8.42 -4.65
C ILE A 28 2.62 -7.06 -3.99
N LEU A 29 1.64 -7.04 -3.07
CA LEU A 29 0.97 -5.86 -2.48
C LEU A 29 1.56 -5.26 -1.18
N LEU A 30 2.58 -5.84 -0.57
CA LEU A 30 3.33 -5.22 0.54
C LEU A 30 4.81 -5.33 0.20
N GLU A 31 5.28 -4.32 -0.52
CA GLU A 31 6.69 -4.16 -0.89
C GLU A 31 7.63 -4.20 0.33
N PRO A 32 8.91 -4.56 0.13
CA PRO A 32 9.83 -4.78 1.24
C PRO A 32 10.01 -3.50 2.05
N LYS A 33 9.95 -3.62 3.40
CA LYS A 33 10.28 -2.56 4.35
C LYS A 33 11.44 -1.71 3.80
N GLY A 34 11.18 -0.43 3.61
CA GLY A 34 12.18 0.57 3.20
C GLY A 34 12.50 1.49 4.37
N SER A 35 13.63 2.15 4.29
CA SER A 35 13.99 3.22 5.22
C SER A 35 14.25 4.49 4.44
N GLY A 36 14.14 5.61 5.14
CA GLY A 36 14.29 6.90 4.50
C GLY A 36 14.35 8.03 5.50
N LEU A 37 14.56 9.22 4.98
CA LEU A 37 14.61 10.46 5.74
C LEU A 37 13.43 11.33 5.37
N ILE A 38 12.81 11.94 6.37
CA ILE A 38 11.86 13.03 6.15
C ILE A 38 12.67 14.28 5.77
N LYS A 39 12.32 14.91 4.64
CA LYS A 39 12.92 16.14 4.14
C LYS A 39 12.09 17.37 4.48
N ASN A 40 10.78 17.20 4.60
CA ASN A 40 9.84 18.22 5.08
C ASN A 40 8.51 17.54 5.49
N ILE A 41 7.72 18.25 6.30
CA ILE A 41 6.41 17.80 6.82
C ILE A 41 5.42 18.96 6.81
N SER A 42 4.16 18.65 6.57
CA SER A 42 3.00 19.53 6.75
C SER A 42 1.81 18.72 7.27
N GLU A 43 0.72 19.37 7.64
CA GLU A 43 -0.53 18.69 8.04
C GLU A 43 -1.10 17.79 6.92
N GLY A 44 -0.76 18.05 5.65
CA GLY A 44 -1.28 17.29 4.51
C GLY A 44 -0.38 16.14 4.03
N GLY A 45 0.89 16.07 4.46
CA GLY A 45 1.81 15.06 3.95
C GLY A 45 3.30 15.24 4.27
N LEU A 46 4.12 14.37 3.68
CA LEU A 46 5.58 14.29 3.87
C LEU A 46 6.34 14.40 2.54
N GLY A 47 7.49 15.06 2.58
CA GLY A 47 8.57 14.86 1.60
C GLY A 47 9.57 13.85 2.14
N LEU A 48 9.85 12.79 1.38
CA LEU A 48 10.68 11.66 1.78
C LEU A 48 11.89 11.50 0.86
N LEU A 49 13.01 11.02 1.40
CA LEU A 49 14.12 10.41 0.65
C LEU A 49 14.20 8.94 1.05
N ILE A 50 13.92 8.03 0.13
CA ILE A 50 13.76 6.58 0.39
C ILE A 50 14.70 5.74 -0.47
N ASP A 51 14.99 4.52 -0.01
CA ASP A 51 15.93 3.58 -0.63
C ASP A 51 15.39 2.88 -1.89
N LYS A 52 14.08 2.95 -2.14
CA LYS A 52 13.40 2.24 -3.23
C LYS A 52 12.42 3.15 -3.96
N TYR A 53 12.25 2.90 -5.25
CA TYR A 53 11.17 3.52 -6.01
C TYR A 53 9.83 3.00 -5.52
N LEU A 54 8.90 3.91 -5.19
CA LEU A 54 7.51 3.57 -4.89
C LEU A 54 6.62 4.21 -5.96
N PRO A 55 5.84 3.42 -6.73
CA PRO A 55 4.94 3.97 -7.73
C PRO A 55 3.93 4.96 -7.14
N PRO A 56 3.55 6.04 -7.85
CA PRO A 56 2.42 6.87 -7.45
C PRO A 56 1.15 6.02 -7.24
N GLN A 57 0.31 6.45 -6.32
CA GLN A 57 -0.86 5.72 -5.81
C GLN A 57 -0.57 4.52 -4.90
N THR A 58 0.70 4.16 -4.70
CA THR A 58 1.06 3.16 -3.68
C THR A 58 0.66 3.67 -2.31
N ILE A 59 -0.08 2.85 -1.57
CA ILE A 59 -0.49 3.13 -0.20
C ILE A 59 0.58 2.55 0.72
N ILE A 60 1.17 3.39 1.56
CA ILE A 60 2.19 2.98 2.53
C ILE A 60 1.82 3.45 3.93
N LYS A 61 2.20 2.64 4.92
CA LYS A 61 2.19 3.03 6.33
C LYS A 61 3.59 3.55 6.70
N VAL A 62 3.65 4.72 7.31
CA VAL A 62 4.90 5.33 7.79
C VAL A 62 4.87 5.49 9.31
N LYS A 63 6.07 5.41 9.92
CA LYS A 63 6.29 5.59 11.34
C LYS A 63 7.49 6.51 11.54
N PHE A 64 7.34 7.60 12.27
CA PHE A 64 8.41 8.57 12.51
C PHE A 64 8.22 9.32 13.84
N THR A 65 9.29 9.92 14.35
CA THR A 65 9.28 10.84 15.49
C THR A 65 9.62 12.26 15.02
N LEU A 66 9.10 13.27 15.70
CA LEU A 66 9.45 14.65 15.42
C LEU A 66 10.72 15.03 16.20
N PRO A 67 11.64 15.82 15.62
CA PRO A 67 12.91 16.16 16.29
C PRO A 67 12.73 16.94 17.60
N GLU A 68 11.64 17.69 17.71
CA GLU A 68 11.34 18.54 18.87
C GLU A 68 10.85 17.75 20.10
N ASP A 69 10.54 16.47 19.94
CA ASP A 69 10.14 15.59 21.04
C ASP A 69 10.63 14.15 20.80
N GLU A 70 11.93 13.93 21.00
CA GLU A 70 12.54 12.59 20.90
C GLU A 70 12.00 11.59 21.93
N GLN A 71 11.32 12.08 22.99
CA GLN A 71 10.72 11.25 24.03
C GLN A 71 9.26 10.91 23.73
N ALA A 72 8.63 11.56 22.74
CA ALA A 72 7.27 11.28 22.33
C ALA A 72 7.12 9.92 21.66
N GLU A 73 5.90 9.38 21.76
CA GLU A 73 5.53 8.19 21.01
C GLU A 73 5.61 8.45 19.49
N PRO A 74 6.14 7.50 18.69
CA PRO A 74 6.23 7.69 17.26
C PRO A 74 4.85 7.81 16.61
N ILE A 75 4.74 8.76 15.68
CA ILE A 75 3.55 8.96 14.87
C ILE A 75 3.48 7.83 13.83
N GLU A 76 2.38 7.08 13.85
CA GLU A 76 2.04 6.10 12.82
C GLU A 76 0.87 6.59 11.97
N THR A 77 1.07 6.65 10.65
CA THR A 77 0.02 7.11 9.72
C THR A 77 0.09 6.38 8.39
N VAL A 78 -0.98 6.45 7.61
CA VAL A 78 -1.09 5.86 6.26
C VAL A 78 -1.17 6.99 5.24
N GLY A 79 -0.45 6.84 4.14
CA GLY A 79 -0.46 7.81 3.06
C GLY A 79 -0.36 7.17 1.69
N LYS A 80 -0.60 7.98 0.66
CA LYS A 80 -0.49 7.61 -0.74
C LYS A 80 0.65 8.38 -1.39
N ILE A 81 1.52 7.68 -2.12
CA ILE A 81 2.59 8.33 -2.89
C ILE A 81 1.97 9.17 -4.01
N VAL A 82 2.31 10.46 -4.07
CA VAL A 82 1.82 11.40 -5.11
C VAL A 82 2.83 11.57 -6.24
N TRP A 83 4.12 11.48 -5.94
CA TRP A 83 5.21 11.48 -6.92
C TRP A 83 6.44 10.76 -6.32
N CYS A 84 7.28 10.15 -7.15
CA CYS A 84 8.56 9.55 -6.77
C CYS A 84 9.55 9.68 -7.93
N ARG A 85 10.79 10.13 -7.65
CA ARG A 85 11.83 10.33 -8.67
C ARG A 85 13.20 9.89 -8.16
N GLU A 86 14.01 9.32 -9.04
CA GLU A 86 15.39 8.93 -8.74
C GLU A 86 16.30 10.17 -8.57
N THR A 87 17.32 10.01 -7.73
CA THR A 87 18.38 10.98 -7.44
C THR A 87 19.69 10.22 -7.21
N GLU A 88 20.81 10.93 -7.09
CA GLU A 88 22.11 10.32 -6.76
C GLU A 88 22.12 9.54 -5.43
N ASN A 89 21.19 9.83 -4.51
CA ASN A 89 21.17 9.28 -3.15
C ASN A 89 19.90 8.46 -2.84
N GLY A 90 19.26 7.87 -3.85
CA GLY A 90 18.00 7.14 -3.73
C GLY A 90 16.84 7.89 -4.37
N TYR A 91 15.63 7.79 -3.81
CA TYR A 91 14.43 8.33 -4.42
C TYR A 91 13.79 9.43 -3.57
N LEU A 92 13.57 10.60 -4.15
CA LEU A 92 12.71 11.60 -3.52
C LEU A 92 11.26 11.27 -3.81
N ALA A 93 10.41 11.30 -2.78
CA ALA A 93 8.98 11.03 -2.91
C ALA A 93 8.13 12.03 -2.11
N GLY A 94 6.94 12.32 -2.63
CA GLY A 94 5.89 13.00 -1.88
C GLY A 94 4.84 11.99 -1.41
N LEU A 95 4.49 12.05 -0.13
CA LEU A 95 3.42 11.25 0.48
C LEU A 95 2.29 12.19 0.91
N GLN A 96 1.06 11.93 0.46
CA GLN A 96 -0.15 12.58 0.96
C GLN A 96 -0.80 11.70 2.03
N PHE A 97 -1.18 12.25 3.17
CA PHE A 97 -1.89 11.47 4.20
C PHE A 97 -3.29 11.07 3.74
N LEU A 98 -3.70 9.85 4.11
CA LEU A 98 -5.07 9.37 3.92
C LEU A 98 -5.82 9.58 5.24
N THR A 99 -6.41 10.77 5.39
CA THR A 99 -7.29 11.15 6.51
C THR A 99 -8.75 10.92 6.20
#